data_AF-A0A0D1DNS5-F1
#
_entry.id   AF-A0A0D1DNS5-F1
#
_cell.length_a   1.000
_cell.length_b   1.000
_cell.length_c   1.000
_cell.angle_alpha   90.00
_cell.angle_beta   90.00
_cell.angle_gamma   90.00
#
_symmetry.space_group_name_H-M   'P 1'
#
loop_
_entity.id
_entity.type
_entity.pdbx_description
1 polymer ?
#
loop_
_entity_poly.entity_id
_entity_poly.type
_entity_poly.pdbx_seq_one_letter_code
_entity_poly.pdbx_strand_id
1 'polypeptide(L)'
;QRRHVTDVLRTHVQPPENSLIIMSDVDELPSLGAVQLLSSCQAPLPLHLSLKSYVYSFEFQTTAKSWRTQVHAWSSTNTGYNHGKSSERILLDAGWHCSSCFNRISDYQFKMQSYSHSDRLFGNRHWRQLLQPKAILDKICQGTDLFDMLPEAYTWSELLYRWNGEVKSNSTANLPRGLIDHQKQFEFLLPGGCKARDLSSALK
;
A
#
# COMPACT_ATOMS: atom_id res chain seq x y z
N GLN A 1 -6.67 14.61 -12.29
CA GLN A 1 -5.51 14.13 -11.49
C GLN A 1 -4.29 13.78 -12.35
N ARG A 2 -4.28 12.76 -13.22
CA ARG A 2 -3.06 12.35 -13.98
C ARG A 2 -2.42 13.48 -14.83
N ARG A 3 -3.24 14.27 -15.52
CA ARG A 3 -2.78 15.45 -16.27
C ARG A 3 -2.08 16.46 -15.35
N HIS A 4 -2.71 16.83 -14.24
CA HIS A 4 -2.12 17.77 -13.28
C HIS A 4 -0.79 17.29 -12.69
N VAL A 5 -0.64 16.00 -12.37
CA VAL A 5 0.66 15.48 -11.90
C VAL A 5 1.72 15.60 -12.99
N THR A 6 1.35 15.30 -14.24
CA THR A 6 2.24 15.49 -15.39
C THR A 6 2.60 16.95 -15.59
N ASP A 7 1.63 17.86 -15.44
CA ASP A 7 1.85 19.30 -15.55
C ASP A 7 2.81 19.78 -14.46
N VAL A 8 2.64 19.34 -13.20
CA VAL A 8 3.55 19.64 -12.09
C VAL A 8 4.98 19.19 -12.39
N LEU A 9 5.16 17.99 -12.95
CA LEU A 9 6.48 17.51 -13.36
C LEU A 9 7.11 18.42 -14.43
N ARG A 10 6.31 18.89 -15.40
CA ARG A 10 6.79 19.73 -16.51
C ARG A 10 7.02 21.18 -16.14
N THR A 11 6.23 21.75 -15.23
CA THR A 11 6.24 23.20 -14.94
C THR A 11 6.95 23.56 -13.65
N HIS A 12 6.81 22.73 -12.61
CA HIS A 12 7.31 23.06 -11.27
C HIS A 12 8.57 22.27 -10.91
N VAL A 13 8.59 20.96 -11.17
CA VAL A 13 9.74 20.11 -10.82
C VAL A 13 10.86 20.23 -11.87
N GLN A 14 10.49 20.21 -13.16
CA GLN A 14 11.40 20.28 -14.29
C GLN A 14 12.62 19.35 -14.17
N PRO A 15 12.42 18.02 -14.02
CA PRO A 15 13.55 17.11 -13.92
C PRO A 15 14.43 17.20 -15.17
N PRO A 16 15.77 17.08 -15.04
CA PRO A 16 16.64 16.92 -16.19
C PRO A 16 16.23 15.73 -17.05
N GLU A 17 16.46 15.81 -18.36
CA GLU A 17 16.25 14.68 -19.28
C GLU A 17 17.00 13.44 -18.78
N ASN A 18 16.39 12.26 -18.97
CA ASN A 18 16.85 10.97 -18.48
C ASN A 18 16.90 10.78 -16.95
N SER A 19 16.38 11.73 -16.16
CA SER A 19 16.18 11.51 -14.72
C SER A 19 15.27 10.31 -14.47
N LEU A 20 15.55 9.52 -13.44
CA LEU A 20 14.67 8.43 -13.04
C LEU A 20 13.46 8.99 -12.28
N ILE A 21 12.26 8.73 -12.80
CA ILE A 21 11.00 9.10 -12.16
C ILE A 21 10.33 7.82 -11.67
N ILE A 22 10.16 7.73 -10.36
CA ILE A 22 9.38 6.67 -9.73
C ILE A 22 7.94 7.17 -9.58
N MET A 23 7.01 6.44 -10.18
CA MET A 23 5.58 6.69 -10.09
C MET A 23 4.97 5.59 -9.23
N SER A 24 4.47 5.94 -8.05
CA SER A 24 3.86 5.02 -7.09
C SER A 24 2.76 5.71 -6.29
N ASP A 25 1.88 4.92 -5.68
CA ASP A 25 0.98 5.42 -4.64
C ASP A 25 1.76 5.66 -3.32
N VAL A 26 1.17 6.42 -2.39
CA VAL A 26 1.81 6.81 -1.12
C VAL A 26 2.10 5.61 -0.21
N ASP A 27 1.29 4.55 -0.31
CA ASP A 27 1.45 3.29 0.42
C ASP A 27 2.35 2.27 -0.30
N GLU A 28 2.92 2.63 -1.45
CA GLU A 28 3.87 1.83 -2.22
C GLU A 28 5.29 2.41 -2.07
N LEU A 29 6.12 1.71 -1.29
CA LEU A 29 7.45 2.16 -0.87
C LEU A 29 8.54 1.31 -1.53
N PRO A 30 9.27 1.84 -2.52
CA PRO A 30 10.47 1.19 -3.05
C PRO A 30 11.54 1.00 -1.97
N SER A 31 12.26 -0.12 -2.02
CA SER A 31 13.37 -0.37 -1.12
C SER A 31 14.59 0.46 -1.51
N LEU A 32 15.40 0.82 -0.51
CA LEU A 32 16.67 1.52 -0.75
C LEU A 32 17.56 0.74 -1.72
N GLY A 33 17.61 -0.60 -1.57
CA GLY A 33 18.38 -1.46 -2.47
C GLY A 33 17.90 -1.41 -3.92
N ALA A 34 16.58 -1.39 -4.14
CA ALA A 34 16.01 -1.25 -5.49
C ALA A 34 16.34 0.12 -6.10
N VAL A 35 16.21 1.20 -5.32
CA VAL A 35 16.55 2.55 -5.77
C VAL A 35 18.04 2.66 -6.12
N GLN A 36 18.93 2.12 -5.27
CA GLN A 36 20.37 2.11 -5.50
C GLN A 36 20.78 1.28 -6.72
N LEU A 37 20.13 0.13 -6.93
CA LEU A 37 20.35 -0.71 -8.10
C LEU A 37 19.98 0.06 -9.38
N LEU A 38 18.81 0.69 -9.40
CA LEU A 38 18.32 1.44 -10.55
C LEU A 38 19.13 2.71 -10.82
N SER A 39 19.65 3.36 -9.78
CA SER A 39 20.49 4.54 -9.94
C SER A 39 21.89 4.22 -10.46
N SER A 40 22.39 3.01 -10.19
CA SER A 40 23.78 2.63 -10.48
C SER A 40 23.92 1.80 -11.76
N CYS A 41 22.86 1.12 -12.19
CA CYS A 41 22.87 0.23 -13.34
C CYS A 41 21.97 0.74 -14.47
N GLN A 42 22.36 0.46 -15.72
CA GLN A 42 21.53 0.81 -16.87
C GLN A 42 20.40 -0.21 -17.05
N ALA A 43 19.25 0.07 -16.44
CA ALA A 43 18.07 -0.78 -16.51
C ALA A 43 17.22 -0.48 -17.77
N PRO A 44 16.52 -1.48 -18.34
CA PRO A 44 15.63 -1.27 -19.48
C PRO A 44 14.30 -0.63 -19.02
N LEU A 45 14.20 0.69 -19.14
CA LEU A 45 13.02 1.47 -18.77
C LEU A 45 11.99 1.56 -19.92
N PRO A 46 10.68 1.66 -19.63
CA PRO A 46 10.08 1.64 -18.29
C PRO A 46 9.99 0.23 -17.70
N LEU A 47 10.06 0.12 -16.38
CA LEU A 47 9.95 -1.15 -15.65
C LEU A 47 9.09 -1.00 -14.40
N HIS A 48 8.40 -2.07 -14.03
CA HIS A 48 7.58 -2.16 -12.83
C HIS A 48 8.40 -2.65 -11.63
N LEU A 49 8.00 -2.28 -10.42
CA LEU A 49 8.57 -2.77 -9.17
C LEU A 49 7.58 -3.72 -8.52
N SER A 50 8.00 -4.97 -8.27
CA SER A 50 7.22 -5.92 -7.50
C SER A 50 7.43 -5.63 -6.01
N LEU A 51 6.37 -5.20 -5.34
CA LEU A 51 6.38 -4.93 -3.91
C LEU A 51 5.73 -6.09 -3.14
N LYS A 52 6.24 -6.39 -1.96
CA LYS A 52 5.60 -7.30 -1.01
C LYS A 52 4.38 -6.60 -0.42
N SER A 53 3.21 -7.22 -0.53
CA SER A 53 1.94 -6.60 -0.14
C SER A 53 1.54 -6.98 1.28
N TYR A 54 1.13 -6.00 2.05
CA TYR A 54 0.67 -6.12 3.44
C TYR A 54 -0.66 -5.39 3.62
N VAL A 55 -1.43 -5.80 4.63
CA VAL A 55 -2.63 -5.08 5.06
C VAL A 55 -2.54 -4.72 6.53
N TYR A 56 -2.94 -3.50 6.89
CA TYR A 56 -3.04 -3.02 8.27
C TYR A 56 -1.72 -2.86 9.05
N SER A 57 -0.82 -3.85 9.00
CA SER A 57 0.51 -3.85 9.60
C SER A 57 1.42 -4.85 8.85
N PHE A 58 2.72 -4.86 9.17
CA PHE A 58 3.66 -5.82 8.60
C PHE A 58 3.49 -7.25 9.15
N GLU A 59 2.55 -7.47 10.09
CA GLU A 59 2.16 -8.80 10.58
C GLU A 59 1.34 -9.56 9.52
N PHE A 60 0.61 -8.87 8.63
CA PHE A 60 -0.33 -9.48 7.69
C PHE A 60 0.15 -9.35 6.25
N GLN A 61 1.13 -10.17 5.89
CA GLN A 61 1.56 -10.29 4.50
C GLN A 61 0.51 -11.03 3.67
N THR A 62 0.21 -10.50 2.50
CA THR A 62 -0.79 -11.07 1.58
C THR A 62 -0.13 -11.76 0.38
N THR A 63 -0.89 -12.61 -0.31
CA THR A 63 -0.50 -13.21 -1.59
C THR A 63 -0.64 -12.25 -2.77
N ALA A 64 -1.27 -11.08 -2.56
CA ALA A 64 -1.49 -10.09 -3.60
C ALA A 64 -0.15 -9.54 -4.11
N LYS A 65 -0.02 -9.41 -5.43
CA LYS A 65 1.16 -8.84 -6.08
C LYS A 65 0.93 -7.36 -6.35
N SER A 66 1.64 -6.48 -5.64
CA SER A 66 1.71 -5.07 -6.02
C SER A 66 2.80 -4.89 -7.06
N TRP A 67 2.41 -4.39 -8.23
CA TRP A 67 3.28 -4.20 -9.39
C TRP A 67 3.14 -2.82 -10.02
N ARG A 68 2.23 -1.96 -9.54
CA ARG A 68 1.88 -0.70 -10.22
C ARG A 68 2.93 0.38 -10.09
N THR A 69 3.72 0.34 -9.02
CA THR A 69 4.92 1.16 -8.91
C THR A 69 5.82 0.93 -10.11
N GLN A 70 6.20 2.01 -10.77
CA GLN A 70 6.97 1.92 -12.02
C GLN A 70 7.99 3.03 -12.13
N VAL A 71 9.08 2.73 -12.83
CA VAL A 71 10.20 3.64 -13.02
C VAL A 71 10.35 3.96 -14.50
N HIS A 72 10.48 5.25 -14.79
CA HIS A 72 10.59 5.80 -16.13
C HIS A 72 11.83 6.66 -16.26
N ALA A 73 12.45 6.67 -17.44
CA ALA A 73 13.37 7.74 -17.81
C ALA A 73 12.54 8.98 -18.18
N TRP A 74 12.85 10.12 -17.56
CA TRP A 74 12.15 11.37 -17.81
C TRP A 74 12.44 11.88 -19.22
N SER A 75 11.37 12.25 -19.90
CA SER A 75 11.39 13.02 -21.13
C SER A 75 10.30 14.08 -21.07
N SER A 76 10.67 15.34 -21.24
CA SER A 76 9.75 16.48 -21.19
C SER A 76 8.57 16.35 -22.17
N THR A 77 8.80 15.73 -23.33
CA THR A 77 7.82 15.54 -24.40
C THR A 77 7.03 14.24 -24.28
N ASN A 78 7.70 13.14 -23.88
CA ASN A 78 7.13 11.79 -23.99
C ASN A 78 6.69 11.16 -22.67
N THR A 79 7.19 11.64 -21.52
CA THR A 79 6.86 11.06 -20.22
C THR A 79 5.63 11.75 -19.63
N GLY A 80 4.69 10.93 -19.17
CA GLY A 80 3.48 11.37 -18.49
C GLY A 80 3.16 10.47 -17.31
N TYR A 81 2.50 11.01 -16.29
CA TYR A 81 2.11 10.22 -15.13
C TYR A 81 1.11 9.13 -15.54
N ASN A 82 1.45 7.88 -15.24
CA ASN A 82 0.61 6.71 -15.47
C ASN A 82 0.62 5.80 -14.24
N HIS A 83 -0.51 5.12 -14.01
CA HIS A 83 -0.70 4.13 -12.95
C HIS A 83 -1.22 2.78 -13.48
N GLY A 84 -1.23 2.62 -14.82
CA GLY A 84 -1.51 1.36 -15.49
C GLY A 84 -0.22 0.65 -15.92
N LYS A 85 -0.38 -0.49 -16.60
CA LYS A 85 0.76 -1.23 -17.13
C LYS A 85 1.47 -0.45 -18.24
N SER A 86 2.75 -0.13 -18.02
CA SER A 86 3.62 0.52 -19.02
C SER A 86 4.66 -0.41 -19.69
N SER A 87 4.89 -1.62 -19.18
CA SER A 87 5.81 -2.60 -19.78
C SER A 87 5.55 -4.00 -19.24
N GLU A 88 6.24 -5.00 -19.82
CA GLU A 88 6.25 -6.40 -19.37
C GLU A 88 7.42 -6.71 -18.42
N ARG A 89 8.25 -5.71 -18.09
CA ARG A 89 9.47 -5.90 -17.28
C ARG A 89 9.17 -5.55 -15.84
N ILE A 90 9.61 -6.40 -14.92
CA ILE A 90 9.42 -6.22 -13.49
C ILE A 90 10.70 -6.51 -12.71
N LEU A 91 11.08 -5.62 -11.80
CA LEU A 91 12.10 -5.87 -10.79
C LEU A 91 11.45 -6.52 -9.58
N LEU A 92 11.88 -7.74 -9.25
CA LEU A 92 11.33 -8.48 -8.12
C LEU A 92 11.95 -8.02 -6.79
N ASP A 93 11.20 -8.22 -5.70
CA ASP A 93 11.59 -7.85 -4.33
C ASP A 93 12.08 -6.39 -4.19
N ALA A 94 11.31 -5.47 -4.78
CA ALA A 94 11.70 -4.09 -4.94
C ALA A 94 11.16 -3.15 -3.85
N GLY A 95 10.48 -3.67 -2.82
CA GLY A 95 9.95 -2.86 -1.71
C GLY A 95 8.65 -3.42 -1.12
N TRP A 96 7.83 -2.52 -0.59
CA TRP A 96 6.65 -2.84 0.23
C TRP A 96 5.42 -2.05 -0.21
N HIS A 97 4.28 -2.71 -0.28
CA HIS A 97 2.96 -2.07 -0.42
C HIS A 97 2.16 -2.35 0.85
N CYS A 98 1.73 -1.33 1.59
CA CYS A 98 1.04 -1.51 2.87
C CYS A 98 -0.35 -0.88 2.82
N SER A 99 -1.37 -1.67 2.44
CA SER A 99 -2.72 -1.17 2.31
C SER A 99 -3.36 -0.91 3.67
N SER A 100 -3.80 0.32 3.87
CA SER A 100 -4.54 0.75 5.07
C SER A 100 -3.71 0.56 6.34
N CYS A 101 -2.42 0.89 6.28
CA CYS A 101 -1.49 0.80 7.40
C CYS A 101 -1.47 2.11 8.18
N PHE A 102 -2.59 2.42 8.85
CA PHE A 102 -2.79 3.69 9.54
C PHE A 102 -2.62 3.57 11.04
N ASN A 103 -2.25 4.70 11.65
CA ASN A 103 -2.08 4.81 13.09
C ASN A 103 -3.43 4.97 13.82
N ARG A 104 -4.39 5.67 13.20
CA ARG A 104 -5.64 6.09 13.83
C ARG A 104 -6.84 5.38 13.22
N ILE A 105 -7.80 5.01 14.06
CA ILE A 105 -9.07 4.42 13.60
C ILE A 105 -9.87 5.40 12.72
N SER A 106 -9.76 6.70 12.97
CA SER A 106 -10.36 7.74 12.13
C SER A 106 -9.86 7.68 10.69
N ASP A 107 -8.59 7.32 10.46
CA ASP A 107 -8.01 7.23 9.12
C ASP A 107 -8.56 6.01 8.37
N TYR A 108 -8.82 4.91 9.09
CA TYR A 108 -9.55 3.75 8.54
C TYR A 108 -10.97 4.13 8.15
N GLN A 109 -11.72 4.79 9.05
CA GLN A 109 -13.08 5.26 8.76
C GLN A 109 -13.09 6.18 7.53
N PHE A 110 -12.19 7.16 7.51
CA PHE A 110 -12.04 8.08 6.39
C PHE A 110 -11.74 7.33 5.08
N LYS A 111 -10.79 6.40 5.09
CA LYS A 111 -10.48 5.57 3.90
C LYS A 111 -11.69 4.78 3.45
N MET A 112 -12.37 4.08 4.36
CA MET A 112 -13.55 3.28 4.06
C MET A 112 -14.69 4.10 3.44
N GLN A 113 -14.83 5.37 3.82
CA GLN A 113 -15.89 6.26 3.34
C GLN A 113 -15.54 7.03 2.06
N SER A 114 -14.26 7.36 1.82
CA SER A 114 -13.88 8.39 0.84
C SER A 114 -12.94 7.93 -0.27
N TYR A 115 -12.26 6.78 -0.13
CA TYR A 115 -11.32 6.31 -1.14
C TYR A 115 -12.00 5.46 -2.21
N SER A 116 -11.19 4.98 -3.16
CA SER A 116 -11.57 3.89 -4.05
C SER A 116 -12.26 2.78 -3.27
N HIS A 117 -13.40 2.31 -3.77
CA HIS A 117 -14.21 1.25 -3.19
C HIS A 117 -15.11 1.62 -2.00
N SER A 118 -15.45 2.90 -1.81
CA SER A 118 -16.48 3.29 -0.82
C SER A 118 -17.86 2.66 -1.11
N ASP A 119 -18.12 2.26 -2.35
CA ASP A 119 -19.29 1.46 -2.72
C ASP A 119 -19.38 0.12 -1.97
N ARG A 120 -18.25 -0.50 -1.60
CA ARG A 120 -18.23 -1.73 -0.78
C ARG A 120 -18.77 -1.50 0.61
N LEU A 121 -18.48 -0.33 1.19
CA LEU A 121 -19.04 0.08 2.46
C LEU A 121 -20.55 0.29 2.32
N PHE A 122 -20.95 1.21 1.46
CA PHE A 122 -22.34 1.67 1.38
C PHE A 122 -23.30 0.65 0.75
N GLY A 123 -22.78 -0.33 -0.01
CA GLY A 123 -23.54 -1.47 -0.49
C GLY A 123 -23.89 -2.49 0.59
N ASN A 124 -23.21 -2.47 1.74
CA ASN A 124 -23.48 -3.35 2.86
C ASN A 124 -24.65 -2.80 3.72
N ARG A 125 -25.67 -3.62 3.99
CA ARG A 125 -26.83 -3.23 4.82
C ARG A 125 -26.44 -2.84 6.25
N HIS A 126 -25.30 -3.34 6.72
CA HIS A 126 -24.76 -3.11 8.06
C HIS A 126 -23.54 -2.16 8.05
N TRP A 127 -23.44 -1.26 7.06
CA TRP A 127 -22.28 -0.37 6.91
C TRP A 127 -21.98 0.50 8.14
N ARG A 128 -23.00 0.87 8.92
CA ARG A 128 -22.80 1.65 10.15
C ARG A 128 -22.07 0.85 11.22
N GLN A 129 -22.34 -0.45 11.31
CA GLN A 129 -21.64 -1.36 12.21
C GLN A 129 -20.17 -1.52 11.78
N LEU A 130 -19.91 -1.59 10.46
CA LEU A 130 -18.54 -1.68 9.92
C LEU A 130 -17.67 -0.47 10.26
N LEU A 131 -18.28 0.70 10.44
CA LEU A 131 -17.57 1.91 10.84
C LEU A 131 -17.35 2.05 12.34
N GLN A 132 -17.89 1.15 13.16
CA GLN A 132 -17.70 1.24 14.61
C GLN A 132 -16.21 1.07 14.95
N PRO A 133 -15.62 1.97 15.75
CA PRO A 133 -14.19 1.93 16.04
C PRO A 133 -13.68 0.58 16.57
N LYS A 134 -14.49 -0.07 17.42
CA LYS A 134 -14.19 -1.40 17.94
C LYS A 134 -14.23 -2.48 16.85
N ALA A 135 -15.22 -2.45 15.98
CA ALA A 135 -15.33 -3.40 14.87
C ALA A 135 -14.14 -3.27 13.91
N ILE A 136 -13.73 -2.05 13.57
CA ILE A 136 -12.53 -1.80 12.77
C ILE A 136 -11.29 -2.34 13.49
N LEU A 137 -11.10 -2.00 14.77
CA LEU A 137 -9.94 -2.45 15.54
C LEU A 137 -9.85 -3.98 15.59
N ASP A 138 -10.96 -4.65 15.89
CA ASP A 138 -11.01 -6.11 15.98
C ASP A 138 -10.60 -6.73 14.64
N LYS A 139 -11.08 -6.19 13.52
CA LYS A 139 -10.75 -6.68 12.17
C LYS A 139 -9.29 -6.45 11.80
N ILE A 140 -8.76 -5.25 12.02
CA ILE A 140 -7.37 -4.94 11.68
C ILE A 140 -6.38 -5.71 12.57
N CYS A 141 -6.74 -5.97 13.83
CA CYS A 141 -5.93 -6.80 14.73
C CYS A 141 -6.01 -8.30 14.41
N GLN A 142 -7.04 -8.74 13.69
CA GLN A 142 -7.19 -10.14 13.26
C GLN A 142 -6.70 -10.37 11.83
N GLY A 143 -6.52 -9.31 11.03
CA GLY A 143 -6.15 -9.43 9.62
C GLY A 143 -7.33 -9.78 8.70
N THR A 144 -8.56 -9.53 9.15
CA THR A 144 -9.79 -9.85 8.41
C THR A 144 -10.29 -8.65 7.60
N ASP A 145 -11.08 -8.90 6.55
CA ASP A 145 -11.58 -7.85 5.66
C ASP A 145 -12.48 -6.82 6.36
N LEU A 146 -12.17 -5.53 6.15
CA LEU A 146 -12.89 -4.40 6.74
C LEU A 146 -14.38 -4.37 6.35
N PHE A 147 -14.74 -4.87 5.18
CA PHE A 147 -16.09 -4.80 4.60
C PHE A 147 -16.90 -6.10 4.77
N ASP A 148 -16.34 -7.12 5.43
CA ASP A 148 -16.89 -8.49 5.52
C ASP A 148 -17.08 -9.15 4.14
N MET A 149 -16.17 -8.85 3.22
CA MET A 149 -16.14 -9.47 1.90
C MET A 149 -15.23 -10.71 1.89
N LEU A 150 -15.55 -11.65 0.99
CA LEU A 150 -14.64 -12.73 0.67
C LEU A 150 -13.34 -12.19 0.05
N PRO A 151 -12.20 -12.85 0.28
CA PRO A 151 -10.93 -12.42 -0.28
C PRO A 151 -10.97 -12.47 -1.81
N GLU A 152 -10.34 -11.49 -2.46
CA GLU A 152 -10.11 -11.54 -3.89
C GLU A 152 -9.06 -12.63 -4.18
N ALA A 153 -9.52 -13.78 -4.68
CA ALA A 153 -8.70 -14.95 -4.92
C ALA A 153 -8.99 -15.52 -6.32
N TYR A 154 -7.95 -16.02 -6.99
CA TYR A 154 -8.06 -16.54 -8.36
C TYR A 154 -7.93 -18.07 -8.43
N THR A 155 -7.79 -18.73 -7.28
CA THR A 155 -7.78 -20.19 -7.13
C THR A 155 -8.53 -20.61 -5.87
N TRP A 156 -9.07 -21.83 -5.86
CA TRP A 156 -9.74 -22.39 -4.67
C TRP A 156 -8.81 -22.52 -3.47
N SER A 157 -7.55 -22.91 -3.70
CA SER A 157 -6.55 -23.00 -2.64
C SER A 157 -6.27 -21.65 -2.00
N GLU A 158 -6.18 -20.58 -2.80
CA GLU A 158 -6.00 -19.22 -2.29
C GLU A 158 -7.23 -18.72 -1.52
N LEU A 159 -8.44 -18.97 -2.06
CA LEU A 159 -9.69 -18.60 -1.39
C LEU A 159 -9.80 -19.27 -0.01
N LEU A 160 -9.53 -20.57 0.06
CA LEU A 160 -9.57 -21.32 1.32
C LEU A 160 -8.47 -20.89 2.29
N TYR A 161 -7.26 -20.62 1.78
CA TYR A 161 -6.16 -20.12 2.59
C TYR A 161 -6.48 -18.77 3.25
N ARG A 162 -7.20 -17.89 2.55
CA ARG A 162 -7.54 -16.52 3.00
C ARG A 162 -8.94 -16.40 3.58
N TRP A 163 -9.66 -17.51 3.74
CA TRP A 163 -11.07 -17.51 4.14
C TRP A 163 -11.32 -16.81 5.48
N ASN A 164 -10.40 -16.99 6.42
CA ASN A 164 -10.47 -16.41 7.77
C ASN A 164 -9.62 -15.14 7.91
N GLY A 165 -9.23 -14.50 6.81
CA GLY A 165 -8.31 -13.37 6.79
C GLY A 165 -6.86 -13.77 6.51
N GLU A 166 -5.96 -12.80 6.65
CA GLU A 166 -4.53 -12.97 6.37
C GLU A 166 -3.81 -13.64 7.54
N VAL A 167 -2.82 -14.49 7.21
CA VAL A 167 -2.06 -15.23 8.22
C VAL A 167 -1.07 -14.31 8.93
N LYS A 168 -1.13 -14.30 10.26
CA LYS A 168 -0.22 -13.54 11.11
C LYS A 168 1.21 -14.07 10.99
N SER A 169 2.15 -13.14 10.79
CA SER A 169 3.59 -13.40 10.78
C SER A 169 4.28 -12.56 11.85
N ASN A 170 5.06 -13.22 12.71
CA ASN A 170 5.92 -12.53 13.67
C ASN A 170 7.29 -12.13 13.07
N SER A 171 7.47 -12.32 11.76
CA SER A 171 8.72 -11.99 11.09
C SER A 171 8.88 -10.48 10.98
N THR A 172 10.00 -9.98 11.48
CA THR A 172 10.45 -8.60 11.25
C THR A 172 11.60 -8.52 10.24
N ALA A 173 11.82 -9.58 9.47
CA ALA A 173 12.85 -9.61 8.44
C ALA A 173 12.43 -8.74 7.25
N ASN A 174 13.39 -8.02 6.67
CA ASN A 174 13.19 -7.16 5.50
C ASN A 174 12.09 -6.11 5.69
N LEU A 175 12.02 -5.45 6.84
CA LEU A 175 11.14 -4.29 7.04
C LEU A 175 11.83 -2.99 6.61
N PRO A 176 11.07 -1.91 6.32
CA PRO A 176 11.63 -0.61 6.01
C PRO A 176 12.57 -0.12 7.13
N ARG A 177 13.76 0.35 6.78
CA ARG A 177 14.77 0.80 7.76
C ARG A 177 14.23 1.89 8.70
N GLY A 178 13.50 2.87 8.17
CA GLY A 178 12.90 3.94 8.98
C GLY A 178 11.91 3.43 10.04
N LEU A 179 11.25 2.28 9.79
CA LEU A 179 10.39 1.64 10.77
C LEU A 179 11.23 0.99 11.89
N ILE A 180 12.33 0.33 11.54
CA ILE A 180 13.26 -0.29 12.49
C ILE A 180 14.00 0.75 13.34
N ASP A 181 14.36 1.89 12.77
CA ASP A 181 15.05 2.98 13.47
C ASP A 181 14.09 3.71 14.44
N HIS A 182 12.77 3.68 14.18
CA HIS A 182 11.74 4.39 14.95
C HIS A 182 10.61 3.47 15.46
N GLN A 183 10.95 2.27 15.94
CA GLN A 183 9.98 1.24 16.33
C GLN A 183 8.90 1.72 17.31
N LYS A 184 9.23 2.58 18.29
CA LYS A 184 8.25 3.09 19.26
C LYS A 184 7.15 3.92 18.59
N GLN A 185 7.52 4.74 17.61
CA GLN A 185 6.57 5.56 16.87
C GLN A 185 5.63 4.69 16.02
N PHE A 186 6.22 3.71 15.34
CA PHE A 186 5.56 2.82 14.39
C PHE A 186 5.17 1.47 15.00
N GLU A 187 5.01 1.39 16.32
CA GLU A 187 4.73 0.11 17.01
C GLU A 187 3.47 -0.56 16.44
N PHE A 188 2.47 0.23 16.02
CA PHE A 188 1.21 -0.23 15.44
C PHE A 188 1.37 -0.99 14.11
N LEU A 189 2.51 -0.84 13.43
CA LEU A 189 2.85 -1.56 12.20
C LEU A 189 3.61 -2.87 12.46
N LEU A 190 4.01 -3.12 13.71
CA LEU A 190 4.82 -4.27 14.10
C LEU A 190 3.96 -5.37 14.74
N PRO A 191 4.43 -6.63 14.73
CA PRO A 191 3.72 -7.74 15.35
C PRO A 191 3.39 -7.47 16.82
N GLY A 192 2.13 -7.74 17.20
CA GLY A 192 1.62 -7.48 18.56
C GLY A 192 1.42 -6.00 18.93
N GLY A 193 1.65 -5.08 17.98
CA GLY A 193 1.49 -3.64 18.17
C GLY A 193 0.07 -3.10 17.99
N CYS A 194 -0.90 -3.96 17.65
CA CYS A 194 -2.28 -3.57 17.39
C CYS A 194 -2.95 -3.07 18.68
N LYS A 195 -2.92 -1.75 18.89
CA LYS A 195 -3.48 -1.08 20.07
C LYS A 195 -4.45 0.01 19.64
N ALA A 196 -5.54 0.13 20.38
CA ALA A 196 -6.51 1.20 20.30
C ALA A 196 -5.88 2.57 20.62
N ARG A 197 -5.36 3.29 19.61
CA ARG A 197 -4.77 4.63 19.86
C ARG A 197 -5.82 5.73 19.98
N ASP A 198 -6.97 5.62 19.31
CA ASP A 198 -8.04 6.65 19.30
C ASP A 198 -9.46 6.12 19.55
N LEU A 199 -9.65 4.96 20.21
CA LEU A 199 -11.01 4.50 20.56
C LEU A 199 -11.76 5.49 21.48
N SER A 200 -11.02 6.37 22.17
CA SER A 200 -11.56 7.42 23.03
C SER A 200 -11.99 8.69 22.26
N SER A 201 -11.69 8.82 20.97
CA SER A 201 -12.23 9.91 20.13
C SER A 201 -13.65 9.57 19.66
N ALA A 202 -14.48 9.08 20.58
CA ALA A 202 -15.91 9.16 20.39
C ALA A 202 -16.24 10.62 20.09
N LEU A 203 -16.70 10.85 18.86
CA LEU A 203 -17.51 11.98 18.42
C LEU A 203 -17.69 13.06 19.49
N LYS A 204 -16.87 14.12 19.43
CA LYS A 204 -17.34 15.44 19.83
C LYS A 204 -17.95 16.09 18.61
#